data_AF-A0A9W6G6C4-F1
#
_entry.id   AF-A0A9W6G6C4-F1
#
_cell.length_a   1.000
_cell.length_b   1.000
_cell.length_c   1.000
_cell.angle_alpha   90.00
_cell.angle_beta   90.00
_cell.angle_gamma   90.00
#
_symmetry.space_group_name_H-M   'P 1'
#
loop_
_entity.id
_entity.type
_entity.pdbx_description
1 polymer ?
#
loop_
_entity_poly.entity_id
_entity_poly.type
_entity_poly.pdbx_seq_one_letter_code
_entity_poly.pdbx_strand_id
1 'polypeptide(L)' 'MSGKAFRGMNGGLEYELHCDRCQTVFRCNDDSYLSWDVLCSAADAEGWRVESSFRGRHECAECVPLGAVRELERMSA' A
#
# COMPACT_ATOMS: atom_id res chain seq x y z
N MET A 1 1.47 10.12 7.06
CA MET A 1 1.67 8.92 7.89
C MET A 1 0.48 8.02 7.61
N SER A 2 0.75 6.98 6.84
CA SER A 2 -0.20 6.23 6.03
C SER A 2 -0.44 4.81 6.57
N GLY A 3 0.55 4.23 7.27
CA GLY A 3 0.34 3.01 8.05
C GLY A 3 -0.39 3.29 9.36
N LYS A 4 -1.47 2.55 9.61
CA LYS A 4 -2.15 2.50 10.90
C LYS A 4 -2.17 1.06 11.41
N ALA A 5 -2.03 0.89 12.72
CA ALA A 5 -2.10 -0.40 13.38
C ALA A 5 -3.04 -0.29 14.57
N PHE A 6 -3.92 -1.26 14.75
CA PHE A 6 -4.91 -1.29 15.82
C PHE A 6 -5.12 -2.72 16.33
N ARG A 7 -5.65 -2.84 17.55
CA ARG A 7 -6.01 -4.15 18.07
C ARG A 7 -7.37 -4.55 17.52
N GLY A 8 -7.39 -5.67 16.80
CA GLY A 8 -8.60 -6.33 16.33
C GLY A 8 -9.43 -6.90 17.48
N MET A 9 -10.69 -7.26 17.21
CA MET A 9 -11.61 -7.82 18.21
C MET A 9 -11.16 -9.18 18.75
N ASN A 10 -10.35 -9.90 17.98
CA ASN A 10 -9.70 -11.16 18.34
C ASN A 10 -8.44 -10.96 19.21
N GLY A 11 -8.08 -9.71 19.54
CA GLY A 11 -6.88 -9.37 20.31
C GLY A 11 -5.58 -9.35 19.50
N GLY A 12 -5.65 -9.67 18.20
CA GLY A 12 -4.54 -9.57 17.24
C GLY A 12 -4.24 -8.14 16.84
N LEU A 13 -3.10 -7.92 16.18
CA LEU A 13 -2.75 -6.64 15.58
C LEU A 13 -3.21 -6.64 14.13
N GLU A 14 -4.01 -5.64 13.77
CA GLU A 14 -4.50 -5.42 12.41
C GLU A 14 -3.87 -4.14 11.86
N TYR A 15 -3.60 -4.15 10.56
CA TYR A 15 -2.92 -3.09 9.84
C TYR A 15 -3.83 -2.51 8.76
N GLU A 16 -3.79 -1.20 8.63
CA GLU A 16 -4.45 -0.44 7.58
C GLU A 16 -3.40 0.37 6.81
N LEU A 17 -3.55 0.39 5.48
CA LEU A 17 -2.73 1.18 4.58
C LEU A 17 -3.58 2.30 3.97
N HIS A 18 -3.19 3.55 4.20
CA HIS A 18 -3.88 4.74 3.71
C HIS A 18 -3.02 5.44 2.66
N CYS A 19 -3.61 5.96 1.60
CA CYS A 19 -2.90 6.80 0.65
C CYS A 19 -2.53 8.14 1.31
N ASP A 20 -1.25 8.50 1.32
CA ASP A 20 -0.78 9.76 1.93
C ASP A 20 -1.37 11.00 1.24
N ARG A 21 -1.82 10.89 -0.02
CA ARG A 21 -2.37 12.02 -0.80
C ARG A 21 -3.88 12.18 -0.63
N CYS A 22 -4.67 11.13 -0.91
CA CYS A 22 -6.13 11.20 -0.91
C CYS A 22 -6.80 10.53 0.29
N GLN A 23 -6.02 9.91 1.18
CA GLN A 23 -6.52 9.17 2.35
C GLN A 23 -7.42 7.95 2.01
N THR A 24 -7.48 7.52 0.75
CA THR A 24 -8.11 6.24 0.37
C THR A 24 -7.45 5.10 1.15
N VAL A 25 -8.27 4.19 1.67
CA VAL A 25 -7.81 3.01 2.40
C VAL A 25 -7.70 1.83 1.43
N PHE A 26 -6.58 1.12 1.48
CA PHE A 26 -6.43 -0.14 0.77
C PHE A 26 -7.34 -1.19 1.41
N ARG A 27 -8.20 -1.81 0.61
CA ARG A 27 -9.15 -2.83 1.07
C ARG A 27 -8.85 -4.15 0.37
N CYS A 28 -8.16 -5.04 1.07
CA CYS A 28 -8.12 -6.45 0.70
C CYS A 28 -9.26 -7.19 1.44
N ASN A 29 -9.99 -8.06 0.73
CA ASN A 29 -11.03 -8.91 1.33
C ASN A 29 -10.43 -10.24 1.87
N ASP A 30 -9.15 -10.24 2.24
CA ASP A 30 -8.41 -11.39 2.74
C ASP A 30 -7.72 -11.05 4.06
N ASP A 31 -7.07 -12.03 4.69
CA ASP A 31 -6.41 -11.88 5.99
C ASP A 31 -5.08 -11.10 5.95
N SER A 32 -4.75 -10.42 4.84
CA SER A 32 -3.50 -9.66 4.68
C SER A 32 -3.37 -8.50 5.67
N TYR A 33 -4.48 -8.01 6.23
CA TYR A 33 -4.47 -7.00 7.30
C TYR A 33 -3.81 -7.50 8.61
N LEU A 34 -3.55 -8.79 8.77
CA LEU A 34 -2.82 -9.34 9.93
C LEU A 34 -1.30 -9.24 9.81
N SER A 35 -0.77 -8.91 8.62
CA SER A 35 0.67 -8.79 8.38
C SER A 35 0.97 -7.59 7.48
N TRP A 36 1.75 -6.65 8.01
CA TRP A 36 2.15 -5.44 7.27
C TRP A 36 2.82 -5.74 5.93
N ASP A 37 3.72 -6.71 5.90
CA ASP A 37 4.46 -7.07 4.68
C ASP A 37 3.53 -7.67 3.61
N VAL A 38 2.55 -8.46 4.04
CA VAL A 38 1.56 -9.07 3.13
C VAL A 38 0.61 -7.99 2.61
N LEU A 39 0.14 -7.08 3.47
CA LEU A 39 -0.68 -5.93 3.09
C LEU A 39 0.03 -5.04 2.05
N CYS A 40 1.31 -4.76 2.25
CA CYS A 40 2.10 -3.99 1.28
C CYS A 40 2.24 -4.74 -0.04
N SER A 41 2.52 -6.05 0.01
CA SER A 41 2.65 -6.88 -1.20
C SER A 41 1.35 -6.93 -2.02
N ALA A 42 0.21 -7.05 -1.34
CA ALA A 42 -1.11 -7.01 -1.98
C ALA A 42 -1.39 -5.63 -2.62
N ALA A 43 -1.08 -4.55 -1.90
CA ALA A 43 -1.26 -3.20 -2.41
C ALA A 43 -0.38 -2.92 -3.64
N ASP A 44 0.89 -3.34 -3.62
CA ASP A 44 1.81 -3.24 -4.76
C ASP A 44 1.29 -3.99 -5.98
N ALA A 45 0.76 -5.21 -5.79
CA ALA A 45 0.15 -6.00 -6.86
C ALA A 45 -1.11 -5.33 -7.45
N GLU A 46 -1.84 -4.52 -6.68
CA GLU A 46 -2.96 -3.70 -7.14
C GLU A 46 -2.53 -2.32 -7.70
N GLY A 47 -1.23 -2.09 -7.85
CA GLY A 47 -0.67 -0.88 -8.48
C GLY A 47 -0.49 0.30 -7.52
N TRP A 48 -0.56 0.07 -6.21
CA TRP A 48 -0.14 1.08 -5.24
C TRP A 48 1.38 1.22 -5.25
N ARG A 49 1.87 2.43 -5.02
CA ARG A 49 3.29 2.65 -4.69
C ARG A 49 3.44 2.59 -3.19
N VAL A 50 4.05 1.52 -2.69
CA VAL A 50 4.27 1.32 -1.26
C VAL A 50 5.75 1.21 -0.93
N GLU A 51 6.19 1.94 0.08
CA GLU A 51 7.49 1.70 0.70
C GLU A 51 7.35 0.60 1.77
N SER A 52 8.37 -0.24 1.93
CA SER A 52 8.32 -1.35 2.90
C SER A 52 8.24 -0.87 4.36
N SER A 53 8.65 0.36 4.64
CA SER A 53 8.62 0.90 5.99
C SER A 53 7.22 1.35 6.39
N PHE A 54 6.80 1.03 7.61
CA PHE A 54 5.49 1.43 8.15
C PHE A 54 5.21 2.95 8.10
N ARG A 55 6.27 3.76 8.12
CA ARG A 55 6.20 5.23 8.03
C ARG A 55 6.57 5.78 6.65
N GLY A 56 6.77 4.89 5.69
CA GLY A 56 7.14 5.22 4.33
C GLY A 56 5.99 5.87 3.58
N ARG A 57 6.30 6.30 2.37
CA ARG A 57 5.31 6.89 1.48
C ARG A 57 4.45 5.80 0.84
N HIS A 58 3.14 5.96 0.93
CA HIS A 58 2.17 5.05 0.33
C HIS A 58 1.17 5.84 -0.53
N GLU A 59 1.07 5.52 -1.80
CA GLU A 59 0.17 6.19 -2.75
C GLU A 59 -0.66 5.17 -3.52
N CYS A 60 -1.99 5.38 -3.58
CA CYS A 60 -2.86 4.52 -4.37
C CYS A 60 -2.63 4.71 -5.87
N ALA A 61 -3.01 3.72 -6.68
CA ALA A 61 -2.85 3.74 -8.14
C ALA A 61 -3.35 5.03 -8.82
N GLU A 62 -4.45 5.62 -8.31
CA GLU A 62 -5.00 6.89 -8.83
C GLU A 62 -4.13 8.11 -8.47
N CYS A 63 -3.45 8.08 -7.32
CA CYS A 63 -2.61 9.16 -6.84
C CYS A 63 -1.16 9.04 -7.30
N VAL A 64 -0.71 7.83 -7.62
CA VAL A 64 0.58 7.60 -8.27
C VAL A 64 0.53 8.34 -9.61
N PRO A 65 1.34 9.39 -9.81
CA PRO A 65 1.40 10.03 -11.10
C PRO A 65 1.78 8.95 -12.13
N LEU A 66 1.07 8.88 -13.26
CA LEU A 66 1.25 7.99 -14.41
C LEU A 66 2.70 7.88 -14.97
N GLY A 67 3.69 8.50 -14.32
CA GLY A 67 5.10 8.49 -14.68
C GLY A 67 5.88 7.22 -14.33
N ALA A 68 5.35 6.27 -13.55
CA ALA A 68 6.07 5.02 -13.24
C ALA A 68 6.07 4.00 -14.39
N VAL A 69 5.18 4.16 -15.38
CA VAL A 69 5.11 3.25 -16.55
C VAL A 69 6.13 3.61 -17.64
N ARG A 70 6.85 4.73 -17.52
CA ARG A 70 7.79 5.21 -18.56
C ARG A 70 9.24 4.78 -18.37
N GLU A 71 9.59 4.13 -17.27
CA GLU A 71 10.98 3.72 -17.01
C GLU A 71 11.34 2.36 -17.65
N LEU A 72 10.34 1.49 -17.91
CA LEU A 72 10.57 0.25 -18.67
C LEU A 72 10.67 0.47 -20.20
N GLU A 73 9.98 1.48 -20.74
CA GLU A 73 10.05 1.80 -22.18
C GLU A 73 11.36 2.51 -22.57
N ARG A 74 12.07 3.12 -21.63
CA ARG A 74 13.34 3.84 -21.88
C ARG A 74 14.59 2.96 -21.76
N MET A 75 14.44 1.71 -21.29
CA MET A 75 15.50 0.69 -21.30
C MET A 75 15.41 -0.24 -22.52
N SER A 76 14.45 -0.01 -23.42
CA SER A 76 14.20 -0.83 -24.62
C SER A 76 14.33 -0.05 -25.95
N ALA A 77 14.88 1.16 -25.92
CA ALA A 77 15.07 2.02 -27.11
C ALA A 77 16.54 2.27 -27.41
#